data_AF-A0A2J5P6Q5-F1
#
_entry.id   AF-A0A2J5P6Q5-F1
#
_cell.length_a   1.000
_cell.length_b   1.000
_cell.length_c   1.000
_cell.angle_alpha   90.00
_cell.angle_beta   90.00
_cell.angle_gamma   90.00
#
_symmetry.space_group_name_H-M   'P 1'
#
loop_
_entity.id
_entity.type
_entity.pdbx_description
1 polymer ?
#
loop_
_entity_poly.entity_id
_entity_poly.type
_entity_poly.pdbx_seq_one_letter_code
_entity_poly.pdbx_strand_id
1 'polypeptide(L)'
;MSKLLDRFRYFKQKGESFANGHGQVYNTNRDWEDSYRQRWQFDKIVRSTHGVNCTGSCSWKIYVKNGLVTWETQQTDYPRT
;
A
#
# COMPACT_ATOMS: atom_id res chain seq x y z
N MET A 1 -10.20 -18.30 -8.56
CA MET A 1 -9.41 -19.33 -9.26
C MET A 1 -8.78 -20.27 -8.23
N SER A 2 -8.61 -21.56 -8.56
CA SER A 2 -8.02 -22.55 -7.63
C SER A 2 -6.49 -22.47 -7.67
N LYS A 3 -5.88 -22.09 -6.54
CA LYS A 3 -4.41 -22.03 -6.38
C LYS A 3 -3.74 -23.39 -6.61
N LEU A 4 -4.45 -24.49 -6.32
CA LEU A 4 -3.95 -25.84 -6.57
C LEU A 4 -3.87 -26.14 -8.07
N LEU A 5 -4.91 -25.80 -8.84
CA LEU A 5 -4.95 -26.03 -10.29
C LEU A 5 -3.97 -25.13 -11.04
N ASP A 6 -3.72 -23.92 -10.55
CA ASP A 6 -2.74 -23.00 -11.14
C ASP A 6 -1.31 -23.57 -11.13
N ARG A 7 -0.98 -24.47 -10.19
CA ARG A 7 0.34 -25.12 -10.15
C ARG A 7 0.62 -25.97 -11.38
N PHE A 8 -0.41 -26.52 -12.03
CA PHE A 8 -0.25 -27.27 -13.28
C PHE A 8 0.14 -26.38 -14.47
N ARG A 9 0.06 -25.05 -14.33
CA ARG A 9 0.51 -24.08 -15.34
C ARG A 9 1.98 -23.69 -15.21
N TYR A 10 2.78 -24.42 -14.41
CA TYR A 10 4.16 -24.06 -14.05
C TYR A 10 5.01 -23.62 -15.26
N PHE A 11 5.07 -24.41 -16.33
CA PHE A 11 5.86 -24.07 -17.52
C PHE A 11 5.23 -22.96 -18.36
N LYS A 12 3.89 -22.87 -18.39
CA LYS A 12 3.17 -21.81 -19.13
C LYS A 12 3.33 -20.42 -18.50
N GLN A 13 3.65 -20.36 -17.21
CA GLN A 13 3.88 -19.11 -16.48
C GLN A 13 5.31 -18.57 -16.62
N LYS A 14 6.27 -19.38 -17.08
CA LYS A 14 7.64 -18.91 -17.35
C LYS A 14 7.65 -18.01 -18.59
N GLY A 15 8.09 -16.77 -18.41
CA GLY A 15 8.29 -15.80 -19.49
C GLY A 15 9.70 -15.89 -20.08
N GLU A 16 10.22 -14.76 -20.56
CA GLU A 16 11.58 -14.67 -21.10
C GLU A 16 12.65 -14.72 -20.00
N SER A 17 13.79 -15.31 -20.32
CA SER A 17 15.01 -15.18 -19.53
C SER A 17 15.71 -13.86 -19.86
N PHE A 18 16.40 -13.26 -18.89
CA PHE A 18 17.18 -12.04 -19.08
C PHE A 18 18.58 -12.17 -18.49
N ALA A 19 19.46 -11.23 -18.83
CA ALA A 19 20.85 -11.17 -18.36
C ALA A 19 21.61 -12.50 -18.60
N ASN A 20 21.66 -12.97 -19.86
CA ASN A 20 22.35 -14.20 -20.26
C ASN A 20 21.94 -15.44 -19.43
N GLY A 21 20.64 -15.54 -19.09
CA GLY A 21 20.09 -16.65 -18.32
C GLY A 21 20.20 -16.49 -16.80
N HIS A 22 20.72 -15.37 -16.29
CA HIS A 22 20.78 -15.10 -14.84
C HIS A 22 19.38 -14.86 -14.24
N GLY A 23 18.48 -14.25 -15.01
CA GLY A 23 17.15 -13.89 -14.57
C GLY A 23 16.04 -14.59 -15.35
N GLN A 24 14.88 -14.74 -14.71
CA GLN A 24 13.66 -15.31 -15.31
C GLN A 24 12.46 -14.44 -14.95
N VAL A 25 11.72 -13.98 -15.95
CA VAL A 25 10.43 -13.32 -15.74
C VAL A 25 9.34 -14.37 -15.53
N TYR A 26 8.40 -14.11 -14.62
CA TYR A 26 7.24 -14.97 -14.37
C TYR A 26 5.93 -14.20 -14.53
N ASN A 27 5.03 -14.74 -15.34
CA ASN A 27 3.67 -14.24 -15.55
C ASN A 27 2.71 -14.99 -14.62
N THR A 28 2.88 -14.79 -13.32
CA THR A 28 2.07 -15.44 -12.29
C THR A 28 1.12 -14.46 -11.60
N ASN A 29 0.13 -15.03 -10.92
CA ASN A 29 -0.85 -14.27 -10.17
C ASN A 29 -0.21 -13.55 -8.97
N ARG A 30 -0.60 -12.29 -8.75
CA ARG A 30 -0.11 -11.44 -7.64
C ARG A 30 -1.24 -10.87 -6.77
N ASP A 31 -2.41 -11.51 -6.79
CA ASP A 31 -3.61 -11.03 -6.08
C ASP A 31 -3.41 -10.93 -4.56
N TRP A 32 -2.47 -11.70 -4.00
CA TRP A 32 -2.14 -11.64 -2.57
C TRP A 32 -1.72 -10.24 -2.10
N GLU A 33 -1.20 -9.41 -3.01
CA GLU A 33 -0.79 -8.04 -2.74
C GLU A 33 -1.94 -7.12 -2.37
N ASP A 34 -3.18 -7.49 -2.73
CA ASP A 34 -4.37 -6.72 -2.36
C ASP A 34 -4.52 -6.63 -0.84
N SER A 35 -3.96 -7.56 -0.08
CA SER A 35 -3.96 -7.51 1.39
C SER A 35 -3.31 -6.22 1.91
N TYR A 36 -2.16 -5.84 1.35
CA TYR A 36 -1.47 -4.59 1.74
C TYR A 36 -2.19 -3.36 1.18
N ARG A 37 -2.76 -3.45 -0.03
CA ARG A 37 -3.58 -2.36 -0.62
C ARG A 37 -4.81 -2.07 0.26
N GLN A 38 -5.52 -3.10 0.68
CA GLN A 38 -6.71 -3.01 1.54
C GLN A 38 -6.38 -2.53 2.96
N ARG A 39 -5.21 -2.87 3.50
CA ARG A 39 -4.74 -2.32 4.77
C ARG A 39 -4.57 -0.80 4.69
N TRP A 40 -3.97 -0.31 3.61
CA TRP A 40 -3.67 1.10 3.43
C TRP A 40 -4.90 1.96 3.09
N GLN A 41 -5.88 1.41 2.37
CA GLN A 41 -7.15 2.09 2.12
C GLN A 41 -7.86 2.47 3.43
N PHE A 42 -8.58 3.58 3.40
CA PHE A 42 -9.24 4.19 4.56
C PHE A 42 -10.58 4.80 4.12
N ASP A 43 -11.44 5.11 5.08
CA ASP A 43 -12.80 5.63 4.83
C ASP A 43 -12.77 7.13 4.55
N LYS A 44 -12.03 7.88 5.39
CA LYS A 44 -11.88 9.34 5.27
C LYS A 44 -10.63 9.84 5.97
N ILE A 45 -10.25 11.08 5.62
CA ILE A 45 -9.23 11.85 6.31
C ILE A 45 -9.90 13.03 7.01
N VAL A 46 -9.49 13.31 8.24
CA VAL A 46 -9.90 14.50 9.01
C VAL A 46 -8.65 15.31 9.36
N ARG A 47 -8.72 16.65 9.29
CA ARG A 47 -7.62 17.52 9.72
C ARG A 47 -7.64 17.72 11.23
N SER A 48 -6.49 17.54 11.88
CA SER A 48 -6.30 17.87 13.30
C SER A 48 -4.86 18.32 13.60
N THR A 49 -4.54 18.50 14.87
CA THR A 49 -3.22 18.81 15.42
C THR A 49 -3.01 18.14 16.78
N HIS A 50 -1.80 18.16 17.30
CA HIS A 50 -1.47 17.70 18.65
C HIS A 50 -1.47 18.87 19.63
N GLY A 51 -2.40 18.85 20.60
CA GLY A 51 -2.50 19.85 21.67
C GLY A 51 -1.47 19.66 22.79
N VAL A 52 -0.18 19.66 22.44
CA VAL A 52 0.94 19.43 23.37
C VAL A 52 1.96 20.57 23.26
N ASN A 53 2.65 20.89 24.36
CA ASN A 53 3.60 22.00 24.44
C ASN A 53 4.94 21.68 23.76
N CYS A 54 4.94 21.55 22.42
CA CYS A 54 6.11 21.15 21.63
C CYS A 54 6.55 22.18 20.58
N THR A 55 5.91 23.35 20.54
CA THR A 55 6.10 24.44 19.55
C THR A 55 5.88 24.08 18.07
N GLY A 56 5.68 22.80 17.72
CA GLY A 56 5.57 22.36 16.34
C GLY A 56 4.33 22.89 15.59
N SER A 57 3.16 22.91 16.24
CA SER A 57 1.88 23.32 15.61
C SER A 57 1.60 22.61 14.28
N CYS A 58 2.03 21.35 14.16
CA CYS A 58 1.95 20.56 12.94
C CYS A 58 0.49 20.16 12.62
N SER A 59 0.07 20.34 11.37
CA SER A 59 -1.23 19.90 10.88
C SER A 59 -1.12 18.47 10.37
N TRP A 60 -2.06 17.63 10.77
CA TRP A 60 -2.07 16.19 10.48
C TRP A 60 -3.33 15.75 9.72
N LYS A 61 -3.15 14.70 8.92
CA LYS A 61 -4.20 13.89 8.30
C LYS A 61 -4.48 12.73 9.24
N ILE A 62 -5.64 12.73 9.89
CA ILE A 62 -6.09 11.62 10.73
C ILE A 62 -6.88 10.65 9.86
N TYR A 63 -6.43 9.41 9.77
CA TYR A 63 -7.05 8.37 8.94
C TYR A 63 -8.06 7.58 9.77
N VAL A 64 -9.30 7.57 9.29
CA VAL A 64 -10.38 6.74 9.85
C VAL A 64 -10.58 5.54 8.92
N LYS A 65 -10.59 4.33 9.47
CA LYS A 65 -10.86 3.08 8.75
C LYS A 65 -11.77 2.18 9.59
N ASN A 66 -12.78 1.62 8.95
CA ASN A 66 -13.84 0.85 9.62
C ASN A 66 -14.48 1.64 10.77
N GLY A 67 -14.64 2.96 10.60
CA GLY A 67 -15.20 3.84 11.62
C GLY A 67 -14.31 4.14 12.84
N LEU A 68 -13.06 3.66 12.86
CA LEU A 68 -12.10 3.87 13.96
C LEU A 68 -10.87 4.65 13.47
N VAL A 69 -10.24 5.42 14.36
CA VAL A 69 -8.95 6.08 14.07
C VAL A 69 -7.85 5.02 14.01
N THR A 70 -7.05 5.01 12.94
CA THR A 70 -6.02 3.96 12.74
C THR A 70 -4.59 4.46 12.67
N TRP A 71 -4.31 5.60 12.03
CA TRP A 71 -2.99 6.24 12.00
C TRP A 71 -3.10 7.70 11.55
N GLU A 72 -1.98 8.41 11.54
CA GLU A 72 -1.86 9.79 11.07
C GLU A 72 -0.64 9.98 10.16
N THR A 73 -0.74 10.88 9.19
CA THR A 73 0.40 11.39 8.40
C THR A 73 0.34 12.91 8.33
N GLN A 74 1.44 13.57 8.01
CA GLN A 74 1.51 15.04 7.99
C GLN A 74 0.65 15.62 6.84
N GLN A 75 0.03 16.77 7.10
CA GLN A 75 -0.47 17.64 6.04
C GLN A 75 0.69 18.37 5.37
N THR A 76 0.55 18.64 4.08
CA THR A 76 1.61 19.24 3.26
C THR A 76 1.12 20.45 2.48
N ASP A 77 0.01 21.05 2.93
CA ASP A 77 -0.73 22.10 2.22
C ASP A 77 -0.73 23.43 2.97
N TYR A 78 0.32 23.70 3.73
CA TYR A 78 0.55 25.03 4.28
C TYR A 78 0.66 26.07 3.15
N PRO A 79 0.14 27.30 3.34
CA PRO A 79 0.30 28.37 2.37
C PRO A 79 1.78 28.58 2.01
N ARG A 80 2.08 28.61 0.72
CA ARG A 80 3.41 28.94 0.21
C ARG A 80 3.58 30.45 0.19
N THR A 81 4.81 30.91 0.42
CA THR A 81 5.25 32.29 0.21
C THR A 81 5.81 32.47 -1.19
#